data_AF-A0A1F9Q6Z5-F1
#
_entry.id   AF-A0A1F9Q6Z5-F1
#
_cell.length_a   1.000
_cell.length_b   1.000
_cell.length_c   1.000
_cell.angle_alpha   90.00
_cell.angle_beta   90.00
_cell.angle_gamma   90.00
#
_symmetry.space_group_name_H-M   'P 1'
#
loop_
_entity.id
_entity.type
_entity.pdbx_description
1 polymer ?
#
loop_
_entity_poly.entity_id
_entity_poly.type
_entity_poly.pdbx_seq_one_letter_code
_entity_poly.pdbx_strand_id
1 'polypeptide(L)'
;MEELEKDRESFRWFTLAWDDYVGALPLLVPVLLTQALVSAGSFYIIHRWHSLLAAAPYMLLVVTPLTTGMNLVYIKIARGSGARYADLFGAFPVYHRAVAVSVLLSLAAMGGALLLIIPGIVIYLTFLFSEYAVVDRRTGVRESFRLSAAITDGWKTRLFPVFTLALLITALVPDIYAVTGPFKNPSASLVLKPWTVAAAALKTFVFLPWIGLAMARAYNLLLSQPAPEPQQPQADA
;
A
#
# COMPACT_ATOMS: atom_id res chain seq x y z
N MET A 1 -2.01 -28.79 10.73
CA MET A 1 -1.87 -27.99 11.95
C MET A 1 -1.22 -26.65 11.59
N GLU A 2 -0.03 -26.65 11.01
CA GLU A 2 0.69 -25.42 10.59
C GLU A 2 -0.09 -24.52 9.61
N GLU A 3 -0.70 -25.08 8.55
CA GLU A 3 -1.50 -24.27 7.60
C GLU A 3 -2.76 -23.67 8.25
N LEU A 4 -3.40 -24.37 9.18
CA LEU A 4 -4.57 -23.86 9.92
C LEU A 4 -4.18 -22.73 10.89
N GLU A 5 -3.00 -22.81 11.50
CA GLU A 5 -2.45 -21.75 12.33
C GLU A 5 -2.14 -20.51 11.50
N LYS A 6 -1.48 -20.67 10.34
CA LYS A 6 -1.22 -19.57 9.42
C LYS A 6 -2.51 -18.93 8.89
N ASP A 7 -3.53 -19.73 8.60
CA ASP A 7 -4.85 -19.22 8.20
C ASP A 7 -5.48 -18.40 9.33
N ARG A 8 -5.48 -18.93 10.56
CA ARG A 8 -5.96 -18.22 11.74
C ARG A 8 -5.22 -16.92 11.95
N GLU A 9 -3.90 -16.91 11.81
CA GLU A 9 -3.09 -15.69 11.89
C GLU A 9 -3.44 -14.67 10.81
N SER A 10 -3.66 -15.11 9.56
CA SER A 10 -4.08 -14.20 8.48
C SER A 10 -5.40 -13.48 8.80
N PHE A 11 -6.37 -14.18 9.40
CA PHE A 11 -7.62 -13.59 9.87
C PHE A 11 -7.42 -12.65 11.05
N ARG A 12 -6.50 -12.98 11.97
CA ARG A 12 -6.17 -12.13 13.11
C ARG A 12 -5.59 -10.78 12.69
N TRP A 13 -4.86 -10.70 11.57
CA TRP A 13 -4.35 -9.41 11.10
C TRP A 13 -5.48 -8.44 10.75
N PHE A 14 -6.60 -8.93 10.21
CA PHE A 14 -7.77 -8.09 9.92
C PHE A 14 -8.49 -7.64 11.19
N THR A 15 -8.67 -8.53 12.16
CA THR A 15 -9.34 -8.18 13.41
C THR A 15 -8.49 -7.23 14.25
N LEU A 16 -7.19 -7.50 14.38
CA LEU A 16 -6.26 -6.62 15.09
C LEU A 16 -6.09 -5.27 14.39
N ALA A 17 -6.11 -5.24 13.06
CA ALA A 17 -6.09 -3.98 12.31
C ALA A 17 -7.33 -3.13 12.55
N TRP A 18 -8.49 -3.75 12.83
CA TRP A 18 -9.69 -3.02 13.21
C TRP A 18 -9.53 -2.39 14.60
N ASP A 19 -9.02 -3.16 15.57
CA ASP A 19 -8.76 -2.65 16.92
C ASP A 19 -7.72 -1.50 16.90
N ASP A 20 -6.67 -1.64 16.09
CA ASP A 20 -5.67 -0.59 15.85
C ASP A 20 -6.29 0.65 15.21
N TYR A 21 -7.14 0.45 14.21
CA TYR A 21 -7.82 1.53 13.51
C TYR A 21 -8.68 2.34 14.48
N VAL A 22 -9.52 1.67 15.27
CA VAL A 22 -10.39 2.31 16.27
C VAL A 22 -9.57 2.98 17.38
N GLY A 23 -8.54 2.29 17.89
CA GLY A 23 -7.68 2.80 18.95
C GLY A 23 -6.82 3.99 18.52
N ALA A 24 -6.44 4.06 17.25
CA ALA A 24 -5.62 5.13 16.69
C ALA A 24 -6.43 6.23 15.96
N LEU A 25 -7.77 6.23 16.02
CA LEU A 25 -8.62 7.23 15.36
C LEU A 25 -8.18 8.69 15.59
N PRO A 26 -7.82 9.13 16.81
CA PRO A 26 -7.40 10.52 17.02
C PRO A 26 -6.15 10.92 16.22
N LEU A 27 -5.27 9.96 15.93
CA LEU A 27 -4.10 10.17 15.08
C LEU A 27 -4.43 9.96 13.60
N LEU A 28 -5.23 8.94 13.27
CA LEU A 28 -5.56 8.60 11.89
C LEU A 28 -6.42 9.67 11.22
N VAL A 29 -7.40 10.25 11.92
CA VAL A 29 -8.26 11.30 11.36
C VAL A 29 -7.46 12.47 10.76
N PRO A 30 -6.55 13.15 11.49
CA PRO A 30 -5.76 14.23 10.89
C PRO A 30 -4.81 13.75 9.79
N VAL A 31 -4.25 12.53 9.89
CA VAL A 31 -3.40 11.95 8.83
C VAL A 31 -4.20 11.75 7.54
N LEU A 32 -5.38 11.14 7.64
CA LEU A 32 -6.26 10.86 6.50
C LEU A 32 -6.83 12.14 5.90
N LEU A 33 -7.19 13.12 6.72
CA LEU A 33 -7.61 14.45 6.25
C LEU A 33 -6.47 15.17 5.51
N THR A 34 -5.24 15.09 6.01
CA THR A 34 -4.06 15.65 5.33
C THR A 34 -3.86 14.98 3.98
N GLN A 35 -3.93 13.65 3.93
CA GLN A 35 -3.80 12.88 2.69
C GLN A 35 -4.91 13.20 1.68
N ALA A 36 -6.17 13.30 2.14
CA ALA A 36 -7.31 13.65 1.30
C ALA A 36 -7.19 15.07 0.73
N LEU A 37 -6.77 16.03 1.57
CA LEU A 37 -6.55 17.43 1.16
C LEU A 37 -5.41 17.54 0.12
N VAL A 38 -4.29 16.86 0.35
CA VAL A 38 -3.15 16.85 -0.58
C VAL A 38 -3.55 16.16 -1.89
N SER A 39 -4.31 15.06 -1.81
CA SER A 39 -4.83 14.39 -3.01
C SER A 39 -5.79 15.28 -3.80
N ALA A 40 -6.65 16.06 -3.13
CA ALA A 40 -7.56 17.03 -3.75
C ALA A 40 -6.81 18.09 -4.59
N GLY A 41 -5.61 18.51 -4.14
CA GLY A 41 -4.74 19.43 -4.89
C GLY A 41 -4.36 18.90 -6.28
N SER A 42 -4.15 17.59 -6.41
CA SER A 42 -3.81 16.98 -7.70
C SER A 42 -4.99 17.05 -8.69
N PHE A 43 -6.22 16.82 -8.22
CA PHE A 43 -7.43 16.95 -9.03
C PHE A 43 -7.70 18.39 -9.44
N TYR A 44 -7.43 19.36 -8.55
CA TYR A 44 -7.52 20.78 -8.89
C TYR A 44 -6.58 21.16 -10.04
N ILE A 45 -5.33 20.67 -10.03
CA ILE A 45 -4.36 20.92 -11.12
C ILE A 45 -4.86 20.31 -12.42
N ILE A 46 -5.35 19.06 -12.40
CA ILE A 46 -5.90 18.40 -13.60
C ILE A 46 -7.07 19.21 -14.17
N HIS A 47 -7.99 19.67 -13.31
CA HIS A 47 -9.12 20.48 -13.73
C HIS A 47 -8.68 21.83 -14.32
N ARG A 48 -7.72 22.51 -13.68
CA ARG A 48 -7.24 23.84 -14.10
C ARG A 48 -6.50 23.83 -15.44
N TRP A 49 -5.71 22.78 -15.69
CA TRP A 49 -4.82 22.67 -16.83
C TRP A 49 -5.29 21.67 -17.90
N HIS A 50 -6.38 20.95 -17.64
CA HIS A 50 -6.92 19.90 -18.52
C HIS A 50 -5.86 18.87 -18.94
N SER A 51 -4.90 18.59 -18.06
CA SER A 51 -3.75 17.73 -18.36
C SER A 51 -3.34 16.92 -17.13
N LEU A 52 -3.30 15.59 -17.29
CA LEU A 52 -2.75 14.68 -16.27
C LEU A 52 -1.24 14.90 -16.07
N LEU A 53 -0.52 15.24 -17.15
CA LEU A 53 0.93 15.44 -17.11
C LEU A 53 1.30 16.67 -16.27
N ALA A 54 0.44 17.69 -16.23
CA ALA A 54 0.65 18.86 -15.38
C ALA A 54 0.58 18.52 -13.88
N ALA A 55 -0.22 17.52 -13.50
CA ALA A 55 -0.34 17.07 -12.10
C ALA A 55 0.72 16.03 -11.71
N ALA A 56 1.40 15.40 -12.68
CA ALA A 56 2.37 14.34 -12.40
C ALA A 56 3.52 14.76 -11.47
N PRO A 57 4.16 15.96 -11.61
CA PRO A 57 5.18 16.40 -10.67
C PRO A 57 4.64 16.59 -9.25
N TYR A 58 3.42 17.12 -9.11
CA TYR A 58 2.77 17.29 -7.81
C TYR A 58 2.45 15.93 -7.18
N MET A 59 1.92 14.99 -7.96
CA MET A 59 1.66 13.64 -7.48
C MET A 59 2.94 12.97 -7.01
N LEU A 60 4.01 13.02 -7.82
CA LEU A 60 5.29 12.37 -7.55
C LEU A 60 6.05 13.00 -6.38
N LEU A 61 6.00 14.32 -6.21
CA LEU A 61 6.82 15.02 -5.21
C LEU A 61 6.08 15.37 -3.93
N VAL A 62 4.74 15.28 -3.91
CA VAL A 62 3.92 15.67 -2.75
C VAL A 62 2.99 14.54 -2.32
N VAL A 63 2.19 14.00 -3.23
CA VAL A 63 1.17 12.98 -2.87
C VAL A 63 1.83 11.66 -2.48
N THR A 64 2.72 11.14 -3.32
CA THR A 64 3.34 9.83 -3.12
C THR A 64 4.26 9.74 -1.89
N PRO A 65 5.11 10.73 -1.55
CA PRO A 65 5.86 10.68 -0.29
C PRO A 65 4.97 10.64 0.95
N LEU A 66 3.82 11.35 0.92
CA LEU A 66 2.85 11.31 2.02
C LEU A 66 2.18 9.95 2.12
N THR A 67 1.79 9.34 0.99
CA THR A 67 1.27 7.97 0.97
C THR A 67 2.28 6.98 1.55
N THR A 68 3.56 7.10 1.17
CA THR A 68 4.65 6.28 1.71
C THR A 68 4.85 6.53 3.21
N GLY A 69 4.75 7.77 3.69
CA GLY A 69 4.82 8.11 5.11
C GLY A 69 3.61 7.61 5.90
N MET A 70 2.43 7.56 5.29
CA MET A 70 1.24 6.95 5.88
C MET A 70 1.44 5.44 6.12
N ASN A 71 2.12 4.73 5.21
CA ASN A 71 2.52 3.34 5.45
C ASN A 71 3.42 3.21 6.70
N LEU A 72 4.34 4.16 6.94
CA LEU A 72 5.15 4.18 8.17
C LEU A 72 4.30 4.37 9.43
N VAL A 73 3.32 5.27 9.36
CA VAL A 73 2.36 5.49 10.46
C VAL A 73 1.63 4.17 10.76
N TYR A 74 1.11 3.47 9.75
CA TYR A 74 0.44 2.18 9.94
C TYR A 74 1.36 1.12 10.55
N ILE A 75 2.61 1.00 10.07
CA ILE A 75 3.61 0.08 10.62
C ILE A 75 3.85 0.35 12.10
N LYS A 76 3.98 1.63 12.49
CA LYS A 76 4.21 2.03 13.89
C LYS A 76 2.97 1.82 14.78
N ILE A 77 1.77 2.10 14.27
CA ILE A 77 0.51 1.81 14.98
C ILE A 77 0.42 0.29 15.24
N ALA A 78 0.57 -0.52 14.19
CA ALA A 78 0.49 -1.98 14.29
C ALA A 78 1.59 -2.58 15.20
N ARG A 79 2.72 -1.90 15.36
CA ARG A 79 3.80 -2.29 16.28
C ARG A 79 3.55 -1.83 17.72
N GLY A 80 2.65 -0.89 17.96
CA GLY A 80 2.49 -0.23 19.25
C GLY A 80 3.66 0.68 19.64
N SER A 81 4.47 1.13 18.68
CA SER A 81 5.72 1.88 18.94
C SER A 81 5.53 3.40 19.09
N GLY A 82 4.30 3.86 19.36
CA GLY A 82 3.98 5.27 19.59
C GLY A 82 4.05 6.11 18.31
N ALA A 83 3.27 5.74 17.30
CA ALA A 83 3.13 6.50 16.06
C ALA A 83 2.71 7.96 16.33
N ARG A 84 3.24 8.89 15.53
CA ARG A 84 2.98 10.33 15.66
C ARG A 84 2.61 10.91 14.31
N TYR A 85 1.91 12.05 14.32
CA TYR A 85 1.55 12.75 13.09
C TYR A 85 2.79 13.12 12.25
N ALA A 86 3.92 13.47 12.89
CA ALA A 86 5.18 13.77 12.22
C ALA A 86 5.75 12.59 11.41
N ASP A 87 5.37 11.34 11.72
CA ASP A 87 5.82 10.17 10.98
C ASP A 87 5.30 10.14 9.55
N LEU A 88 4.21 10.87 9.26
CA LEU A 88 3.71 11.09 7.90
C LEU A 88 4.78 11.71 6.99
N PHE A 89 5.69 12.52 7.56
CA PHE A 89 6.80 13.13 6.83
C PHE A 89 8.11 12.32 6.95
N GLY A 90 8.09 11.21 7.70
CA GLY A 90 9.27 10.38 7.95
C GLY A 90 9.81 9.67 6.71
N ALA A 91 8.99 9.52 5.66
CA ALA A 91 9.39 8.90 4.40
C ALA A 91 10.19 9.84 3.47
N PHE A 92 10.09 11.16 3.62
CA PHE A 92 10.75 12.13 2.71
C PHE A 92 12.26 11.89 2.53
N PRO A 93 13.06 11.67 3.60
CA PRO A 93 14.50 11.46 3.46
C PRO A 93 14.88 10.21 2.65
N VAL A 94 14.03 9.18 2.68
CA VAL A 94 14.26 7.90 1.98
C VAL A 94 13.40 7.76 0.73
N TYR A 95 12.62 8.78 0.37
CA TYR A 95 11.63 8.72 -0.68
C TYR A 95 12.23 8.37 -2.05
N HIS A 96 13.44 8.88 -2.35
CA HIS A 96 14.16 8.52 -3.58
C HIS A 96 14.39 7.01 -3.73
N ARG A 97 14.64 6.29 -2.62
CA ARG A 97 14.78 4.82 -2.61
C ARG A 97 13.43 4.15 -2.75
N ALA A 98 12.39 4.68 -2.09
CA ALA A 98 11.03 4.18 -2.22
C ALA A 98 10.52 4.28 -3.66
N VAL A 99 10.81 5.38 -4.36
CA VAL A 99 10.54 5.55 -5.80
C VAL A 99 11.31 4.54 -6.64
N ALA A 100 12.60 4.34 -6.37
CA ALA A 100 13.37 3.33 -7.10
C ALA A 100 12.79 1.92 -6.93
N VAL A 101 12.37 1.57 -5.70
CA VAL A 101 11.70 0.30 -5.42
C VAL A 101 10.37 0.20 -6.14
N SER A 102 9.52 1.22 -6.07
CA SER A 102 8.19 1.19 -6.70
C SER A 102 8.30 1.08 -8.22
N VAL A 103 9.20 1.83 -8.86
CA VAL A 103 9.46 1.74 -10.30
C VAL A 103 9.94 0.35 -10.71
N LEU A 104 10.94 -0.21 -10.00
CA LEU A 104 11.45 -1.54 -10.30
C LEU A 104 10.38 -2.63 -10.11
N LEU A 105 9.59 -2.53 -9.03
CA LEU A 105 8.49 -3.44 -8.78
C LEU A 105 7.42 -3.35 -9.86
N SER A 106 7.01 -2.13 -10.25
CA SER A 106 6.03 -1.92 -11.33
C SER A 106 6.53 -2.50 -12.65
N LEU A 107 7.79 -2.28 -13.02
CA LEU A 107 8.37 -2.84 -14.24
C LEU A 107 8.41 -4.37 -14.21
N ALA A 108 8.84 -4.97 -13.08
CA ALA A 108 8.87 -6.42 -12.93
C ALA A 108 7.47 -7.05 -12.95
N ALA A 109 6.51 -6.43 -12.25
CA ALA A 109 5.12 -6.89 -12.23
C ALA A 109 4.45 -6.72 -13.59
N MET A 110 4.69 -5.62 -14.32
CA MET A 110 4.22 -5.42 -15.69
C MET A 110 4.82 -6.43 -16.65
N GLY A 111 6.14 -6.67 -16.59
CA GLY A 111 6.81 -7.68 -17.40
C GLY A 111 6.25 -9.07 -17.14
N GLY A 112 6.01 -9.41 -15.88
CA GLY A 112 5.32 -10.64 -15.49
C GLY A 112 3.92 -10.71 -16.08
N ALA A 113 3.10 -9.67 -15.87
CA ALA A 113 1.72 -9.61 -16.34
C ALA A 113 1.58 -9.66 -17.87
N LEU A 114 2.53 -9.07 -18.61
CA LEU A 114 2.60 -9.09 -20.07
C LEU A 114 2.87 -10.49 -20.62
N LEU A 115 3.71 -11.28 -19.94
CA LEU A 115 3.93 -12.67 -20.29
C LEU A 115 2.68 -13.50 -19.97
N LEU A 116 2.18 -13.41 -18.74
CA LEU A 116 0.93 -14.02 -18.26
C LEU A 116 0.45 -13.25 -17.01
N ILE A 117 -0.85 -13.09 -16.80
CA ILE A 117 -1.38 -12.32 -15.64
C ILE A 117 -0.89 -12.91 -14.29
N ILE A 118 -0.86 -14.23 -14.17
CA ILE A 118 -0.48 -14.95 -12.93
C ILE A 118 0.95 -14.62 -12.47
N PRO A 119 2.02 -14.76 -13.28
CA PRO A 119 3.37 -14.40 -12.84
C PRO A 119 3.52 -12.93 -12.45
N GLY A 120 2.78 -12.00 -13.07
CA GLY A 120 2.74 -10.61 -12.63
C GLY A 120 2.25 -10.45 -11.18
N ILE A 121 1.17 -11.14 -10.82
CA ILE A 121 0.62 -11.15 -9.46
C ILE A 121 1.62 -11.79 -8.48
N VAL A 122 2.24 -12.91 -8.85
CA VAL A 122 3.23 -13.60 -7.99
C VAL A 122 4.44 -12.70 -7.71
N ILE A 123 4.96 -12.00 -8.72
CA ILE A 123 6.05 -11.04 -8.57
C ILE A 123 5.63 -9.92 -7.63
N TYR A 124 4.44 -9.34 -7.85
CA TYR A 124 3.93 -8.28 -6.99
C TYR A 124 3.85 -8.73 -5.53
N LEU A 125 3.23 -9.88 -5.25
CA LEU A 125 3.09 -10.40 -3.90
C LEU A 125 4.43 -10.72 -3.23
N THR A 126 5.42 -11.19 -3.99
CA THR A 126 6.77 -11.48 -3.47
C THR A 126 7.47 -10.21 -2.99
N PHE A 127 7.22 -9.08 -3.65
CA PHE A 127 7.95 -7.84 -3.41
C PHE A 127 7.10 -6.73 -2.79
N LEU A 128 5.87 -7.02 -2.38
CA LEU A 128 4.91 -6.03 -1.88
C LEU A 128 5.41 -5.29 -0.62
N PHE A 129 6.25 -5.93 0.21
CA PHE A 129 6.81 -5.33 1.43
C PHE A 129 8.16 -4.63 1.20
N SER A 130 8.63 -4.54 -0.04
CA SER A 130 9.90 -3.87 -0.35
C SER A 130 9.85 -2.39 0.00
N GLU A 131 8.75 -1.70 -0.30
CA GLU A 131 8.59 -0.30 0.09
C GLU A 131 8.51 -0.14 1.62
N TYR A 132 7.79 -1.05 2.29
CA TYR A 132 7.66 -1.07 3.76
C TYR A 132 9.05 -1.19 4.41
N ALA A 133 9.90 -2.07 3.88
CA ALA A 133 11.27 -2.25 4.34
C ALA A 133 12.14 -0.99 4.19
N VAL A 134 12.03 -0.27 3.07
CA VAL A 134 12.78 0.97 2.85
C VAL A 134 12.38 2.03 3.87
N VAL A 135 11.09 2.13 4.18
CA VAL A 135 10.58 3.22 5.02
C VAL A 135 10.75 2.92 6.51
N ASP A 136 10.48 1.68 6.93
CA ASP A 136 10.61 1.26 8.33
C ASP A 136 12.06 1.03 8.73
N ARG A 137 12.85 0.34 7.89
CA ARG A 137 14.23 -0.05 8.21
C ARG A 137 15.32 0.73 7.47
N ARG A 138 14.96 1.69 6.62
CA ARG A 138 15.92 2.51 5.83
C ARG A 138 16.87 1.68 4.97
N THR A 139 16.42 0.51 4.54
CA THR A 139 17.20 -0.44 3.73
C THR A 139 17.57 0.14 2.37
N GLY A 140 18.58 -0.46 1.74
CA GLY A 140 18.88 -0.19 0.33
C GLY A 140 17.86 -0.84 -0.61
N VAL A 141 17.78 -0.38 -1.87
CA VAL A 141 16.84 -0.91 -2.88
C VAL A 141 16.97 -2.42 -3.09
N ARG A 142 18.20 -2.93 -3.23
CA ARG A 142 18.42 -4.38 -3.41
C ARG A 142 18.09 -5.17 -2.14
N GLU A 143 18.45 -4.62 -1.00
CA GLU A 143 18.21 -5.22 0.31
C GLU A 143 16.71 -5.31 0.61
N SER A 144 15.92 -4.30 0.25
CA SER A 144 14.47 -4.30 0.45
C SER A 144 13.77 -5.40 -0.35
N PHE A 145 14.17 -5.61 -1.61
CA PHE A 145 13.62 -6.70 -2.42
C PHE A 145 13.97 -8.07 -1.85
N ARG A 146 15.23 -8.26 -1.42
CA ARG A 146 15.65 -9.52 -0.79
C ARG A 146 14.90 -9.79 0.52
N LEU A 147 14.73 -8.76 1.34
CA LEU A 147 13.97 -8.87 2.60
C LEU A 147 12.51 -9.21 2.32
N SER A 148 11.86 -8.50 1.38
CA SER A 148 10.47 -8.79 1.02
C SER A 148 10.29 -10.21 0.51
N ALA A 149 11.18 -10.69 -0.38
CA ALA A 149 11.11 -12.06 -0.88
C ALA A 149 11.25 -13.09 0.25
N ALA A 150 12.15 -12.87 1.20
CA ALA A 150 12.38 -13.78 2.32
C ALA A 150 11.18 -13.84 3.28
N ILE A 151 10.57 -12.70 3.61
CA ILE A 151 9.46 -12.65 4.58
C ILE A 151 8.10 -13.02 3.96
N THR A 152 7.96 -12.94 2.65
CA THR A 152 6.70 -13.31 1.94
C THR A 152 6.67 -14.77 1.49
N ASP A 153 7.79 -15.48 1.60
CA ASP A 153 7.86 -16.87 1.19
C ASP A 153 6.98 -17.74 2.09
N GLY A 154 6.19 -18.63 1.49
CA GLY A 154 5.16 -19.41 2.20
C GLY A 154 3.88 -18.65 2.62
N TRP A 155 3.80 -17.33 2.42
CA TRP A 155 2.65 -16.50 2.83
C TRP A 155 1.86 -15.87 1.66
N LYS A 156 2.29 -16.08 0.41
CA LYS A 156 1.70 -15.46 -0.79
C LYS A 156 0.20 -15.78 -0.94
N THR A 157 -0.22 -17.01 -0.64
CA THR A 157 -1.63 -17.43 -0.70
C THR A 157 -2.52 -16.67 0.29
N ARG A 158 -1.96 -16.25 1.43
CA ARG A 158 -2.66 -15.51 2.50
C ARG A 158 -2.64 -14.00 2.26
N LEU A 159 -1.60 -13.50 1.57
CA LEU A 159 -1.51 -12.11 1.14
C LEU A 159 -2.40 -11.83 -0.10
N PHE A 160 -2.66 -12.84 -0.92
CA PHE A 160 -3.47 -12.70 -2.14
C PHE A 160 -4.90 -12.19 -1.88
N PRO A 161 -5.67 -12.69 -0.89
CA PRO A 161 -6.98 -12.12 -0.54
C PRO A 161 -6.92 -10.65 -0.12
N VAL A 162 -5.91 -10.25 0.67
CA VAL A 162 -5.74 -8.85 1.10
C VAL A 162 -5.50 -7.95 -0.11
N PHE A 163 -4.58 -8.37 -0.99
CA PHE A 163 -4.29 -7.67 -2.25
C PHE A 163 -5.54 -7.57 -3.14
N THR A 164 -6.26 -8.68 -3.31
CA THR A 164 -7.45 -8.74 -4.17
C THR A 164 -8.55 -7.84 -3.61
N LEU A 165 -8.78 -7.84 -2.29
CA LEU A 165 -9.73 -6.96 -1.65
C LEU A 165 -9.38 -5.47 -1.86
N ALA A 166 -8.10 -5.11 -1.67
CA ALA A 166 -7.61 -3.75 -1.91
C ALA A 166 -7.83 -3.32 -3.37
N LEU A 167 -7.53 -4.22 -4.32
CA LEU A 167 -7.72 -3.98 -5.75
C LEU A 167 -9.19 -3.80 -6.10
N LEU A 168 -10.08 -4.68 -5.60
CA LEU A 168 -11.52 -4.61 -5.85
C LEU A 168 -12.14 -3.33 -5.28
N ILE A 169 -11.77 -2.94 -4.06
CA ILE A 169 -12.26 -1.69 -3.46
C ILE A 169 -11.79 -0.49 -4.29
N THR A 170 -10.53 -0.51 -4.74
CA THR A 170 -9.99 0.59 -5.55
C THR A 170 -10.67 0.69 -6.91
N ALA A 171 -10.95 -0.44 -7.56
CA ALA A 171 -11.52 -0.51 -8.91
C ALA A 171 -13.05 -0.32 -8.95
N LEU A 172 -13.79 -0.84 -7.97
CA LEU A 172 -15.25 -0.86 -7.98
C LEU A 172 -15.87 0.31 -7.24
N VAL A 173 -15.20 0.86 -6.22
CA VAL A 173 -15.78 1.94 -5.41
C VAL A 173 -15.53 3.28 -6.09
N PRO A 174 -16.59 3.99 -6.51
CA PRO A 174 -16.47 5.28 -7.19
C PRO A 174 -15.85 6.30 -6.26
N ASP A 175 -15.04 7.19 -6.84
CA ASP A 175 -14.47 8.33 -6.15
C ASP A 175 -15.33 9.59 -6.36
N ILE A 176 -15.12 10.62 -5.55
CA ILE A 176 -15.78 11.92 -5.72
C ILE A 176 -15.24 12.68 -6.96
N TYR A 177 -14.05 12.29 -7.43
CA TYR A 177 -13.45 12.79 -8.66
C TYR A 177 -13.57 11.75 -9.78
N ALA A 178 -14.31 12.09 -10.83
CA ALA A 178 -14.35 11.30 -12.05
C ALA A 178 -13.48 11.99 -13.10
N VAL A 179 -12.39 11.31 -13.51
CA VAL A 179 -11.60 11.70 -14.68
C VAL A 179 -12.21 11.02 -15.89
N THR A 180 -12.86 11.79 -16.75
CA THR A 180 -13.47 11.31 -17.99
C THR A 180 -12.81 11.97 -19.20
N GLY A 181 -12.92 11.36 -20.37
CA GLY A 181 -12.34 11.88 -21.61
C GLY A 181 -10.98 11.26 -21.98
N PRO A 182 -10.46 11.59 -23.17
CA PRO A 182 -9.21 11.02 -23.68
C PRO A 182 -8.00 11.52 -22.89
N PHE A 183 -6.94 10.71 -22.82
CA PHE A 183 -5.70 11.02 -22.08
C PHE A 183 -5.09 12.41 -22.40
N LYS A 184 -5.31 12.91 -23.63
CA LYS A 184 -4.83 14.23 -24.06
C LYS A 184 -5.67 15.40 -23.53
N ASN A 185 -6.98 15.21 -23.31
CA ASN A 185 -7.92 16.22 -22.81
C ASN A 185 -8.83 15.61 -21.72
N PRO A 186 -8.27 15.19 -20.59
CA PRO A 186 -9.04 14.70 -19.44
C PRO A 186 -9.88 15.84 -18.85
N SER A 187 -11.15 15.56 -18.59
CA SER A 187 -12.03 16.39 -17.78
C SER A 187 -12.17 15.76 -16.40
N ALA A 188 -11.74 16.48 -15.37
CA ALA A 188 -12.01 16.13 -13.99
C ALA A 188 -13.34 16.77 -13.59
N SER A 189 -14.32 15.94 -13.23
CA SER A 189 -15.64 16.37 -12.75
C SER A 189 -15.89 15.87 -11.34
N LEU A 190 -16.55 16.71 -10.53
CA LEU A 190 -16.97 16.35 -9.19
C LEU A 190 -18.32 15.64 -9.26
N VAL A 191 -18.37 14.40 -8.79
CA VAL A 191 -19.60 13.60 -8.71
C VAL A 191 -20.07 13.59 -7.26
N LEU A 192 -20.82 14.63 -6.89
CA LEU A 192 -21.31 14.84 -5.52
C LEU A 192 -22.65 14.18 -5.22
N LYS A 193 -22.94 13.03 -5.85
CA LYS A 193 -24.16 12.29 -5.52
C LYS A 193 -24.03 11.74 -4.09
N PRO A 194 -25.10 11.75 -3.26
CA PRO A 194 -24.98 11.36 -1.85
C PRO A 194 -24.32 9.98 -1.65
N TRP A 195 -24.64 9.02 -2.52
CA TRP A 195 -24.07 7.67 -2.48
C TRP A 195 -22.61 7.61 -2.94
N THR A 196 -22.16 8.42 -3.91
CA THR A 196 -20.75 8.45 -4.31
C THR A 196 -19.90 9.09 -3.22
N VAL A 197 -20.39 10.15 -2.59
CA VAL A 197 -19.73 10.78 -1.43
C VAL A 197 -19.63 9.79 -0.27
N ALA A 198 -20.73 9.11 0.07
CA ALA A 198 -20.73 8.10 1.13
C ALA A 198 -19.75 6.95 0.83
N ALA A 199 -19.77 6.42 -0.40
CA ALA A 199 -18.89 5.34 -0.82
C ALA A 199 -17.40 5.75 -0.81
N ALA A 200 -17.07 6.94 -1.33
CA ALA A 200 -15.71 7.47 -1.32
C ALA A 200 -15.22 7.76 0.10
N ALA A 201 -16.10 8.26 0.98
CA ALA A 201 -15.77 8.47 2.39
C ALA A 201 -15.48 7.14 3.09
N LEU A 202 -16.33 6.13 2.90
CA LEU A 202 -16.13 4.81 3.51
C LEU A 202 -14.86 4.13 2.99
N LYS A 203 -14.60 4.23 1.67
CA LYS A 203 -13.35 3.79 1.04
C LYS A 203 -12.13 4.44 1.67
N THR A 204 -12.12 5.77 1.74
CA THR A 204 -10.94 6.56 2.12
C THR A 204 -10.68 6.56 3.61
N PHE A 205 -11.73 6.65 4.43
CA PHE A 205 -11.59 6.80 5.88
C PHE A 205 -11.66 5.47 6.63
N VAL A 206 -12.29 4.43 6.08
CA VAL A 206 -12.47 3.16 6.80
C VAL A 206 -11.75 2.01 6.11
N PHE A 207 -12.08 1.70 4.86
CA PHE A 207 -11.57 0.48 4.23
C PHE A 207 -10.08 0.53 3.88
N LEU A 208 -9.61 1.61 3.24
CA LEU A 208 -8.19 1.71 2.88
C LEU A 208 -7.28 1.78 4.12
N PRO A 209 -7.60 2.56 5.17
CA PRO A 209 -6.79 2.57 6.40
C PRO A 209 -6.81 1.23 7.13
N TRP A 210 -7.96 0.56 7.19
CA TRP A 210 -8.08 -0.77 7.78
C TRP A 210 -7.24 -1.81 7.03
N ILE A 211 -7.27 -1.83 5.70
CA ILE A 211 -6.43 -2.70 4.88
C ILE A 211 -4.95 -2.33 5.02
N GLY A 212 -4.62 -1.04 5.05
CA GLY A 212 -3.25 -0.57 5.28
C GLY A 212 -2.68 -1.03 6.62
N LEU A 213 -3.49 -1.00 7.68
CA LEU A 213 -3.15 -1.54 8.99
C LEU A 213 -3.04 -3.07 8.99
N ALA A 214 -3.91 -3.77 8.25
CA ALA A 214 -3.80 -5.22 8.09
C ALA A 214 -2.50 -5.62 7.39
N MET A 215 -2.10 -4.87 6.35
CA MET A 215 -0.81 -5.05 5.67
C MET A 215 0.37 -4.72 6.58
N ALA A 216 0.26 -3.67 7.41
CA ALA A 216 1.27 -3.33 8.41
C ALA A 216 1.43 -4.41 9.50
N ARG A 217 0.32 -5.01 9.95
CA ARG A 217 0.31 -6.16 10.87
C ARG A 217 0.96 -7.39 10.23
N ALA A 218 0.58 -7.71 8.99
CA ALA A 218 1.19 -8.78 8.20
C ALA A 218 2.70 -8.56 8.10
N TYR A 219 3.13 -7.36 7.70
CA TYR A 219 4.54 -6.98 7.62
C TYR A 219 5.28 -7.22 8.93
N ASN A 220 4.78 -6.67 10.04
CA ASN A 220 5.43 -6.79 11.35
C ASN A 220 5.52 -8.24 11.84
N LEU A 221 4.51 -9.07 11.58
CA LEU A 221 4.54 -10.49 11.96
C LEU A 221 5.51 -11.30 11.10
N LEU A 222 5.49 -11.09 9.79
CA LEU A 222 6.40 -11.80 8.88
C LEU A 222 7.86 -11.42 9.12
N LEU A 223 8.09 -10.19 9.57
CA LEU A 223 9.41 -9.70 9.94
C LEU A 223 9.94 -10.27 11.27
N SER A 224 9.06 -10.76 12.15
CA SER A 224 9.44 -11.37 13.43
C SER A 224 9.63 -12.88 13.34
N GLN A 225 9.20 -13.51 12.23
CA GLN A 225 9.43 -14.93 11.99
C GLN A 225 10.90 -15.19 11.60
N PRO A 226 11.50 -16.31 12.04
CA PRO A 226 12.78 -16.77 11.51
C PRO A 226 12.66 -16.94 9.99
N ALA A 227 13.67 -16.50 9.23
CA ALA A 227 13.70 -16.75 7.79
C ALA A 227 13.58 -18.25 7.53
N PRO A 228 12.81 -18.69 6.51
CA PRO A 228 12.76 -20.11 6.14
C PRO A 228 14.18 -20.63 5.96
N GLU A 229 14.52 -21.77 6.60
CA GLU A 229 15.78 -22.44 6.31
C GLU A 229 15.86 -22.69 4.80
N PRO A 230 17.00 -22.37 4.15
CA PRO A 230 17.17 -22.71 2.75
C PRO A 230 16.91 -24.20 2.60
N GLN A 231 15.93 -24.58 1.77
CA GLN A 231 15.73 -25.97 1.39
C GLN A 231 17.07 -26.46 0.83
N GLN A 232 17.79 -27.25 1.63
CA GLN A 232 19.00 -27.91 1.18
C GLN A 232 18.59 -28.70 -0.06
N PRO A 233 19.32 -28.58 -1.19
CA PRO A 233 19.05 -29.40 -2.35
C PRO A 233 19.01 -30.84 -1.85
N GLN A 234 17.88 -31.51 -2.03
CA GLN A 234 17.82 -32.95 -1.84
C GLN A 234 18.92 -33.52 -2.74
N ALA A 235 20.02 -33.93 -2.10
CA ALA A 235 21.05 -34.70 -2.75
C ALA A 235 20.40 -36.06 -3.00
N ASP A 236 19.76 -36.18 -4.17
CA ASP A 236 19.32 -37.45 -4.71
C ASP A 236 20.56 -38.33 -4.79
N ALA A 237 20.62 -39.32 -3.89
CA ALA A 237 21.58 -40.41 -3.84
C ALA A 237 20.87 -41.71 -4.20
#